data_AF-A0A7K1U585-F1
#
_entry.id   AF-A0A7K1U585-F1
#
_cell.length_a   1.000
_cell.length_b   1.000
_cell.length_c   1.000
_cell.angle_alpha   90.00
_cell.angle_beta   90.00
_cell.angle_gamma   90.00
#
_symmetry.space_group_name_H-M   'P 1'
#
loop_
_entity.id
_entity.type
_entity.pdbx_description
1 polymer ?
#
loop_
_entity_poly.entity_id
_entity_poly.type
_entity_poly.pdbx_seq_one_letter_code
_entity_poly.pdbx_strand_id
1 'polypeptide(L)'
;MEAPFLTPIEKPKGLWGKFLYFYSKRKFGKVMTPLKVMASRMPPGFAAFSGKIGQLDNKLQLSPETVMLVRQKVAEINVCLFCIDIGRSKTIASSMDQAKFDELADYQTSSRFSVKEKALLDFVARLARDKKMEKDLFDKLAGYYSEREICEVVWIVATEFYYNISNIGLNIHSDMLCDIAKMRKNQTA
;
A
#
# COMPACT_ATOMS: atom_id res chain seq x y z
N MET A 1 -20.75 10.22 -1.99
CA MET A 1 -19.30 10.02 -1.82
C MET A 1 -18.88 10.80 -0.59
N GLU A 2 -18.38 10.13 0.43
CA GLU A 2 -17.83 10.83 1.59
C GLU A 2 -16.56 11.56 1.15
N ALA A 3 -16.57 12.89 1.23
CA ALA A 3 -15.45 13.71 0.84
C ALA A 3 -14.37 13.70 1.94
N PRO A 4 -13.09 13.93 1.58
CA PRO A 4 -12.06 14.22 2.58
C PRO A 4 -12.48 15.39 3.47
N PHE A 5 -12.11 15.37 4.74
CA PHE A 5 -12.48 16.43 5.70
C PHE A 5 -11.88 17.79 5.34
N LEU A 6 -10.78 17.81 4.59
CA LEU A 6 -10.20 19.02 4.03
C LEU A 6 -10.46 19.09 2.53
N THR A 7 -10.95 20.23 2.06
CA THR A 7 -11.21 20.46 0.63
C THR A 7 -9.93 20.19 -0.20
N PRO A 8 -9.99 19.33 -1.23
CA PRO A 8 -8.84 19.06 -2.08
C PRO A 8 -8.32 20.32 -2.77
N ILE A 9 -7.00 20.51 -2.80
CA ILE A 9 -6.38 21.63 -3.53
C ILE A 9 -6.30 21.25 -5.01
N GLU A 10 -7.08 21.90 -5.87
CA GLU A 10 -7.07 21.62 -7.32
C GLU A 10 -5.90 22.28 -8.06
N LYS A 11 -5.48 23.46 -7.58
CA LYS A 11 -4.41 24.27 -8.19
C LYS A 11 -3.23 24.37 -7.22
N PRO A 12 -2.16 23.58 -7.39
CA PRO A 12 -1.01 23.64 -6.51
C PRO A 12 -0.24 24.95 -6.72
N LYS A 13 0.27 25.52 -5.63
CA LYS A 13 1.17 26.69 -5.66
C LYS A 13 2.61 26.25 -5.94
N GLY A 14 3.40 27.12 -6.57
CA GLY A 14 4.82 26.89 -6.84
C GLY A 14 5.12 25.87 -7.96
N LEU A 15 6.35 25.89 -8.46
CA LEU A 15 6.79 24.99 -9.53
C LEU A 15 6.84 23.52 -9.08
N TRP A 16 7.29 23.27 -7.86
CA TRP A 16 7.34 21.94 -7.25
C TRP A 16 5.96 21.28 -7.14
N GLY A 17 4.95 22.01 -6.67
CA GLY A 17 3.59 21.48 -6.57
C GLY A 17 2.99 21.14 -7.94
N LYS A 18 3.20 22.01 -8.94
CA LYS A 18 2.79 21.75 -10.33
C LYS A 18 3.48 20.50 -10.90
N PHE A 19 4.77 20.33 -10.64
CA PHE A 19 5.53 19.15 -11.06
C PHE A 19 4.99 17.86 -10.43
N LEU A 20 4.72 17.84 -9.13
CA LEU A 20 4.16 16.66 -8.44
C LEU A 20 2.78 16.28 -9.00
N TYR A 21 1.93 17.27 -9.29
CA TYR A 21 0.61 17.02 -9.89
C TYR A 21 0.73 16.45 -11.30
N PHE A 22 1.63 17.02 -12.12
CA PHE A 22 1.92 16.50 -13.45
C PHE A 22 2.42 15.05 -13.39
N TYR A 23 3.40 14.77 -12.53
CA TYR A 23 3.94 13.42 -12.35
C TYR A 23 2.86 12.44 -11.89
N SER A 24 2.01 12.84 -10.93
CA SER A 24 0.88 12.02 -10.48
C SER A 24 -0.08 11.70 -11.62
N LYS A 25 -0.50 12.71 -12.41
CA LYS A 25 -1.37 12.48 -13.57
C LYS A 25 -0.75 11.53 -14.59
N ARG A 26 0.54 11.71 -14.90
CA ARG A 26 1.26 10.84 -15.84
C ARG A 26 1.29 9.40 -15.33
N LYS A 27 1.64 9.19 -14.06
CA LYS A 27 1.79 7.85 -13.48
C LYS A 27 0.44 7.16 -13.27
N PHE A 28 -0.50 7.82 -12.60
CA PHE A 28 -1.74 7.22 -12.10
C PHE A 28 -2.98 7.55 -12.94
N GLY A 29 -2.87 8.43 -13.94
CA GLY A 29 -4.01 8.91 -14.73
C GLY A 29 -4.78 10.05 -14.09
N LYS A 30 -4.55 10.34 -12.80
CA LYS A 30 -5.12 11.47 -12.07
C LYS A 30 -4.16 11.98 -10.99
N VAL A 31 -4.48 13.14 -10.43
CA VAL A 31 -3.81 13.62 -9.21
C VAL A 31 -4.43 12.88 -8.02
N MET A 32 -3.62 12.16 -7.26
CA MET A 32 -4.10 11.40 -6.11
C MET A 32 -4.65 12.34 -5.01
N THR A 33 -5.73 11.94 -4.36
CA THR A 33 -6.37 12.69 -3.29
C THR A 33 -5.44 12.95 -2.10
N PRO A 34 -4.59 12.00 -1.63
CA PRO A 34 -3.58 12.29 -0.61
C PRO A 34 -2.58 13.40 -1.00
N LEU A 35 -2.26 13.53 -2.29
CA LEU A 35 -1.43 14.63 -2.79
C LEU A 35 -2.18 15.97 -2.74
N LYS A 36 -3.48 15.97 -3.08
CA LYS A 36 -4.34 17.16 -3.05
C LYS A 36 -4.71 17.62 -1.64
N VAL A 37 -4.71 16.70 -0.68
CA VAL A 37 -5.18 16.92 0.69
C VAL A 37 -4.01 17.08 1.66
N MET A 38 -3.19 16.04 1.86
CA MET A 38 -2.13 16.04 2.86
C MET A 38 -0.86 16.72 2.33
N ALA A 39 -0.27 16.19 1.27
CA ALA A 39 1.07 16.62 0.83
C ALA A 39 1.11 18.08 0.35
N SER A 40 0.02 18.59 -0.22
CA SER A 40 -0.11 19.99 -0.64
C SER A 40 -0.10 21.00 0.51
N ARG A 41 -0.30 20.54 1.76
CA ARG A 41 -0.31 21.37 2.98
C ARG A 41 0.94 21.22 3.83
N MET A 42 1.80 20.25 3.52
CA MET A 42 3.00 19.97 4.29
C MET A 42 4.24 20.60 3.63
N PRO A 43 5.27 20.96 4.43
CA PRO A 43 6.56 21.37 3.86
C PRO A 43 7.14 20.30 2.92
N PRO A 44 7.90 20.68 1.87
CA PRO A 44 8.42 19.74 0.88
C PRO A 44 9.22 18.57 1.44
N GLY A 45 9.87 18.74 2.60
CA GLY A 45 10.61 17.67 3.27
C GLY A 45 9.75 16.45 3.64
N PHE A 46 8.46 16.64 3.94
CA PHE A 46 7.55 15.53 4.23
C PHE A 46 7.25 14.72 2.96
N ALA A 47 7.02 15.39 1.84
CA ALA A 47 6.84 14.71 0.55
C ALA A 47 8.13 13.97 0.12
N ALA A 48 9.30 14.56 0.39
CA ALA A 48 10.58 13.89 0.17
C ALA A 48 10.73 12.63 1.02
N PHE A 49 10.30 12.66 2.29
CA PHE A 49 10.26 11.47 3.15
C PHE A 49 9.33 10.38 2.60
N SER A 50 8.10 10.72 2.20
CA SER A 50 7.19 9.75 1.57
C SER A 50 7.78 9.16 0.28
N GLY A 51 8.48 9.97 -0.52
CA GLY A 51 9.22 9.51 -1.69
C GLY A 51 10.40 8.60 -1.34
N LYS A 52 11.09 8.87 -0.23
CA LYS A 52 12.19 8.04 0.27
C LYS A 52 11.72 6.65 0.66
N ILE A 53 10.54 6.50 1.27
CA ILE A 53 9.93 5.19 1.54
C ILE A 53 9.86 4.37 0.24
N GLY A 54 9.30 4.94 -0.83
CA GLY A 54 9.22 4.25 -2.12
C GLY A 54 10.59 3.94 -2.77
N GLN A 55 11.63 4.73 -2.49
CA GLN A 55 12.99 4.40 -2.91
C GLN A 55 13.57 3.21 -2.13
N LEU A 56 13.29 3.15 -0.82
CA LEU A 56 13.71 2.07 0.07
C LEU A 56 13.01 0.76 -0.26
N ASP A 57 11.76 0.80 -0.73
CA ASP A 57 11.06 -0.39 -1.23
C ASP A 57 11.83 -1.09 -2.38
N ASN A 58 12.62 -0.36 -3.18
CA ASN A 58 13.46 -0.95 -4.23
C ASN A 58 14.73 -1.63 -3.69
N LYS A 59 14.95 -1.61 -2.37
CA LYS A 59 16.10 -2.24 -1.69
C LYS A 59 15.69 -3.47 -0.87
N LEU A 60 14.42 -3.86 -0.94
CA LEU A 60 13.92 -5.07 -0.28
C LEU A 60 14.39 -6.32 -1.04
N GLN A 61 14.67 -7.39 -0.30
CA GLN A 61 14.99 -8.73 -0.81
C GLN A 61 13.72 -9.55 -1.05
N LEU A 62 12.64 -9.24 -0.33
CA LEU A 62 11.32 -9.86 -0.56
C LEU A 62 10.85 -9.70 -2.01
N SER A 63 10.17 -10.72 -2.53
CA SER A 63 9.61 -10.64 -3.88
C SER A 63 8.56 -9.52 -3.98
N PRO A 64 8.41 -8.87 -5.15
CA PRO A 64 7.42 -7.81 -5.32
C PRO A 64 5.99 -8.23 -4.95
N GLU A 65 5.61 -9.47 -5.25
CA GLU A 65 4.29 -10.02 -4.86
C GLU A 65 4.19 -10.16 -3.34
N THR A 66 5.22 -10.65 -2.66
CA THR A 66 5.25 -10.73 -1.18
C THR A 66 5.12 -9.36 -0.54
N VAL A 67 5.84 -8.36 -1.05
CA VAL A 67 5.72 -6.97 -0.57
C VAL A 67 4.28 -6.47 -0.71
N MET A 68 3.64 -6.77 -1.85
CA MET A 68 2.27 -6.35 -2.08
C MET A 68 1.25 -7.11 -1.21
N LEU A 69 1.46 -8.40 -0.93
CA LEU A 69 0.63 -9.16 0.01
C LEU A 69 0.64 -8.52 1.40
N VAL A 70 1.82 -8.15 1.91
CA VAL A 70 1.94 -7.47 3.22
C VAL A 70 1.21 -6.12 3.20
N ARG A 71 1.47 -5.26 2.20
CA ARG A 71 0.83 -3.94 2.10
C ARG A 71 -0.69 -4.06 2.02
N GLN A 72 -1.18 -4.93 1.14
CA GLN A 72 -2.61 -5.12 0.93
C GLN A 72 -3.29 -5.67 2.21
N LYS A 73 -2.66 -6.62 2.90
CA LYS A 73 -3.22 -7.17 4.13
C LYS A 73 -3.34 -6.14 5.25
N VAL A 74 -2.32 -5.31 5.42
CA VAL A 74 -2.36 -4.21 6.41
C VAL A 74 -3.43 -3.19 6.05
N ALA A 75 -3.52 -2.80 4.76
CA ALA A 75 -4.53 -1.86 4.29
C ALA A 75 -5.97 -2.37 4.48
N GLU A 76 -6.22 -3.66 4.25
CA GLU A 76 -7.51 -4.33 4.49
C GLU A 76 -7.87 -4.34 5.97
N ILE A 77 -6.93 -4.71 6.86
CA ILE A 77 -7.15 -4.73 8.31
C ILE A 77 -7.46 -3.34 8.85
N ASN A 78 -6.74 -2.33 8.37
CA ASN A 78 -6.94 -0.94 8.79
C ASN A 78 -8.09 -0.25 8.04
N VAL A 79 -8.74 -0.91 7.09
CA VAL A 79 -9.83 -0.37 6.28
C VAL A 79 -9.43 0.94 5.55
N CYS A 80 -8.16 1.06 5.12
CA CYS A 80 -7.74 2.21 4.32
C CYS A 80 -8.15 2.04 2.85
N LEU A 81 -9.33 2.55 2.49
CA LEU A 81 -9.90 2.38 1.14
C LEU A 81 -9.00 2.93 0.02
N PHE A 82 -8.32 4.06 0.24
CA PHE A 82 -7.33 4.56 -0.71
C PHE A 82 -6.15 3.59 -0.88
N CYS A 83 -5.67 3.03 0.23
CA CYS A 83 -4.50 2.17 0.25
C CYS A 83 -4.79 0.81 -0.40
N ILE A 84 -5.99 0.26 -0.17
CA ILE A 84 -6.53 -0.92 -0.86
C ILE A 84 -6.59 -0.64 -2.38
N ASP A 85 -7.15 0.50 -2.78
CA ASP A 85 -7.31 0.88 -4.20
C ASP A 85 -5.96 1.04 -4.93
N ILE A 86 -5.04 1.84 -4.37
CA ILE A 86 -3.70 2.02 -4.97
C ILE A 86 -2.88 0.71 -4.93
N GLY A 87 -3.06 -0.12 -3.90
CA GLY A 87 -2.45 -1.44 -3.80
C GLY A 87 -2.87 -2.32 -4.96
N ARG A 88 -4.17 -2.49 -5.18
CA ARG A 88 -4.72 -3.25 -6.31
C ARG A 88 -4.31 -2.67 -7.66
N SER A 89 -4.29 -1.36 -7.82
CA SER A 89 -3.79 -0.70 -9.04
C SER A 89 -2.34 -1.12 -9.37
N LYS A 90 -1.47 -1.19 -8.35
CA LYS A 90 -0.08 -1.64 -8.52
C LYS A 90 0.01 -3.13 -8.89
N THR A 91 -0.76 -4.01 -8.25
CA THR A 91 -0.69 -5.44 -8.57
C THR A 91 -1.12 -5.71 -10.02
N ILE A 92 -2.12 -4.98 -10.53
CA ILE A 92 -2.56 -5.04 -11.93
C ILE A 92 -1.46 -4.57 -12.88
N ALA A 93 -0.87 -3.41 -12.60
CA ALA A 93 0.17 -2.80 -13.41
C ALA A 93 1.44 -3.67 -13.47
N SER A 94 1.72 -4.42 -12.42
CA SER A 94 2.84 -5.38 -12.35
C SER A 94 2.45 -6.80 -12.79
N SER A 95 1.24 -7.01 -13.32
CA SER A 95 0.75 -8.32 -13.79
C SER A 95 0.87 -9.45 -12.76
N MET A 96 0.68 -9.15 -11.47
CA MET A 96 0.63 -10.16 -10.41
C MET A 96 -0.70 -10.94 -10.44
N ASP A 97 -0.75 -12.10 -9.77
CA ASP A 97 -1.95 -12.96 -9.71
C ASP A 97 -3.10 -12.23 -9.00
N GLN A 98 -4.03 -11.69 -9.79
CA GLN A 98 -5.17 -10.95 -9.26
C GLN A 98 -6.09 -11.81 -8.40
N ALA A 99 -6.24 -13.10 -8.74
CA ALA A 99 -7.09 -13.99 -7.99
C ALA A 99 -6.51 -14.27 -6.59
N LYS A 100 -5.18 -14.29 -6.45
CA LYS A 100 -4.54 -14.34 -5.13
C LYS A 100 -4.91 -13.11 -4.28
N PHE A 101 -4.88 -11.91 -4.85
CA PHE A 101 -5.29 -10.70 -4.11
C PHE A 101 -6.80 -10.62 -3.86
N ASP A 102 -7.64 -11.24 -4.70
CA ASP A 102 -9.09 -11.32 -4.48
C ASP A 102 -9.43 -12.26 -3.30
N GLU A 103 -8.63 -13.31 -3.11
CA GLU A 103 -8.78 -14.29 -2.03
C GLU A 103 -8.01 -13.93 -0.74
N LEU A 104 -7.41 -12.73 -0.65
CA LEU A 104 -6.53 -12.33 0.46
C LEU A 104 -7.25 -12.22 1.82
N ALA A 105 -8.54 -11.90 1.81
CA ALA A 105 -9.36 -11.89 3.01
C ALA A 105 -9.44 -13.30 3.64
N ASP A 106 -9.52 -14.33 2.81
CA ASP A 106 -9.73 -15.74 3.15
C ASP A 106 -8.46 -16.60 2.98
N TYR A 107 -7.28 -15.96 3.05
CA TYR A 107 -5.99 -16.59 2.78
C TYR A 107 -5.74 -17.87 3.59
N GLN A 108 -6.31 -18.01 4.80
CA GLN A 108 -6.12 -19.20 5.63
C GLN A 108 -6.69 -20.47 4.96
N THR A 109 -7.85 -20.37 4.30
CA THR A 109 -8.54 -21.50 3.68
C THR A 109 -8.26 -21.61 2.18
N SER A 110 -7.85 -20.51 1.53
CA SER A 110 -7.49 -20.52 0.12
C SER A 110 -6.29 -21.44 -0.18
N SER A 111 -6.38 -22.15 -1.31
CA SER A 111 -5.32 -23.00 -1.86
C SER A 111 -4.28 -22.21 -2.66
N ARG A 112 -4.52 -20.93 -2.96
CA ARG A 112 -3.57 -20.05 -3.68
C ARG A 112 -2.39 -19.61 -2.85
N PHE A 113 -2.48 -19.75 -1.52
CA PHE A 113 -1.43 -19.37 -0.58
C PHE A 113 -0.67 -20.60 -0.10
N SER A 114 0.65 -20.54 -0.24
CA SER A 114 1.55 -21.53 0.34
C SER A 114 1.55 -21.46 1.87
N VAL A 115 2.07 -22.50 2.52
CA VAL A 115 2.25 -22.51 3.99
C VAL A 115 3.15 -21.35 4.44
N LYS A 116 4.20 -21.03 3.66
CA LYS A 116 5.09 -19.88 3.89
C LYS A 116 4.34 -18.55 3.85
N GLU A 117 3.48 -18.34 2.86
CA GLU A 117 2.68 -17.11 2.76
C GLU A 117 1.60 -17.01 3.84
N LYS A 118 0.99 -18.13 4.23
CA LYS A 118 0.03 -18.13 5.35
C LYS A 118 0.72 -17.74 6.66
N ALA A 119 1.93 -18.26 6.94
CA ALA A 119 2.71 -17.85 8.11
C ALA A 119 3.07 -16.35 8.09
N LEU A 120 3.44 -15.81 6.91
CA LEU A 120 3.63 -14.38 6.72
C LEU A 120 2.37 -13.57 7.04
N LEU A 121 1.24 -13.96 6.48
CA LEU A 121 -0.02 -13.23 6.62
C LEU A 121 -0.58 -13.35 8.04
N ASP A 122 -0.36 -14.47 8.75
CA ASP A 122 -0.68 -14.62 10.17
C ASP A 122 0.11 -13.59 11.00
N PHE A 123 1.42 -13.50 10.78
CA PHE A 123 2.30 -12.54 11.45
C PHE A 123 1.86 -11.09 11.17
N VAL A 124 1.65 -10.75 9.91
CA VAL A 124 1.23 -9.40 9.48
C VAL A 124 -0.14 -9.05 10.07
N ALA A 125 -1.08 -9.99 10.04
CA ALA A 125 -2.42 -9.76 10.57
C ALA A 125 -2.39 -9.52 12.08
N ARG A 126 -1.59 -10.30 12.80
CA ARG A 126 -1.44 -10.15 14.25
C ARG A 126 -0.80 -8.81 14.61
N LEU A 127 0.29 -8.45 13.93
CA LEU A 127 0.99 -7.19 14.17
C LEU A 127 0.11 -5.98 13.84
N ALA A 128 -0.61 -6.01 12.72
CA ALA A 128 -1.44 -4.89 12.28
C ALA A 128 -2.69 -4.70 13.15
N ARG A 129 -3.40 -5.79 13.46
CA ARG A 129 -4.65 -5.72 14.23
C ARG A 129 -4.41 -5.42 15.70
N ASP A 130 -3.52 -6.19 16.33
CA ASP A 130 -3.40 -6.22 17.79
C ASP A 130 -2.18 -5.47 18.31
N LYS A 131 -1.26 -5.07 17.42
CA LYS A 131 -0.01 -4.37 17.77
C LYS A 131 0.82 -5.16 18.80
N LYS A 132 0.71 -6.49 18.72
CA LYS A 132 1.34 -7.47 19.61
C LYS A 132 1.98 -8.57 18.77
N MET A 133 2.96 -9.26 19.35
CA MET A 133 3.58 -10.43 18.73
C MET A 133 3.99 -11.44 19.79
N GLU A 134 3.51 -12.67 19.67
CA GLU A 134 3.96 -13.81 20.47
C GLU A 134 5.18 -14.47 19.87
N LYS A 135 5.99 -15.10 20.74
CA LYS A 135 7.22 -15.79 20.34
C LYS A 135 6.93 -16.93 19.36
N ASP A 136 5.90 -17.74 19.59
CA ASP A 136 5.56 -18.87 18.72
C ASP A 136 5.20 -18.43 17.30
N LEU A 137 4.50 -17.29 17.15
CA LEU A 137 4.14 -16.76 15.84
C LEU A 137 5.36 -16.16 15.13
N PHE A 138 6.25 -15.50 15.87
CA PHE A 138 7.54 -15.05 15.35
C PHE A 138 8.40 -16.24 14.89
N ASP A 139 8.51 -17.29 15.70
CA ASP A 139 9.32 -18.49 15.39
C ASP A 139 8.77 -19.24 14.18
N LYS A 140 7.43 -19.31 14.03
CA LYS A 140 6.78 -19.84 12.83
C LYS A 140 7.18 -19.05 11.57
N LEU A 141 7.22 -17.72 11.64
CA LEU A 141 7.70 -16.90 10.52
C LEU A 141 9.20 -17.12 10.25
N ALA A 142 10.00 -17.17 11.30
CA ALA A 142 11.45 -17.37 11.23
C ALA A 142 11.85 -18.73 10.66
N GLY A 143 10.97 -19.74 10.70
CA GLY A 143 11.14 -21.00 9.99
C GLY A 143 11.12 -20.87 8.45
N TYR A 144 10.61 -19.76 7.90
CA TYR A 144 10.45 -19.56 6.45
C TYR A 144 11.16 -18.33 5.88
N TYR A 145 11.51 -17.36 6.71
CA TYR A 145 12.10 -16.09 6.31
C TYR A 145 13.35 -15.81 7.13
N SER A 146 14.38 -15.27 6.47
CA SER A 146 15.61 -14.81 7.12
C SER A 146 15.33 -13.61 8.05
N GLU A 147 16.24 -13.35 8.99
CA GLU A 147 16.17 -12.17 9.86
C GLU A 147 16.02 -10.87 9.06
N ARG A 148 16.74 -10.77 7.94
CA ARG A 148 16.66 -9.63 7.03
C ARG A 148 15.26 -9.48 6.45
N GLU A 149 14.68 -10.55 5.91
CA GLU A 149 13.32 -10.54 5.36
C GLU A 149 12.27 -10.21 6.44
N ILE A 150 12.43 -10.70 7.67
CA ILE A 150 11.52 -10.37 8.78
C ILE A 150 11.57 -8.87 9.10
N CYS A 151 12.75 -8.27 9.17
CA CYS A 151 12.89 -6.82 9.33
C CYS A 151 12.22 -6.05 8.17
N GLU A 152 12.29 -6.58 6.94
CA GLU A 152 11.62 -5.99 5.79
C GLU A 152 10.09 -6.09 5.89
N VAL A 153 9.54 -7.21 6.37
CA VAL A 153 8.10 -7.35 6.67
C VAL A 153 7.66 -6.28 7.66
N VAL A 154 8.39 -6.11 8.77
CA VAL A 154 8.08 -5.09 9.79
C VAL A 154 8.17 -3.68 9.21
N TRP A 155 9.17 -3.39 8.38
CA TRP A 155 9.29 -2.12 7.66
C TRP A 155 8.08 -1.84 6.76
N ILE A 156 7.64 -2.84 5.99
CA ILE A 156 6.47 -2.71 5.11
C ILE A 156 5.22 -2.44 5.95
N VAL A 157 5.01 -3.16 7.05
CA VAL A 157 3.88 -2.94 7.97
C VAL A 157 3.91 -1.51 8.52
N ALA A 158 5.06 -1.06 9.04
CA ALA A 158 5.20 0.28 9.62
C ALA A 158 4.93 1.39 8.60
N THR A 159 5.46 1.25 7.38
CA THR A 159 5.25 2.26 6.32
C THR A 159 3.84 2.23 5.76
N GLU A 160 3.19 1.07 5.72
CA GLU A 160 1.77 0.98 5.36
C GLU A 160 0.89 1.64 6.42
N PHE A 161 1.19 1.46 7.72
CA PHE A 161 0.55 2.21 8.80
C PHE A 161 0.67 3.73 8.63
N TYR A 162 1.86 4.21 8.27
CA TYR A 162 2.09 5.62 7.97
C TYR A 162 1.14 6.15 6.87
N TYR A 163 0.94 5.38 5.79
CA TYR A 163 -0.01 5.74 4.74
C TYR A 163 -1.47 5.63 5.21
N ASN A 164 -1.82 4.54 5.89
CA ASN A 164 -3.18 4.26 6.34
C ASN A 164 -3.68 5.34 7.29
N ILE A 165 -2.93 5.65 8.35
CA ILE A 165 -3.37 6.60 9.38
C ILE A 165 -3.53 8.02 8.83
N SER A 166 -2.67 8.40 7.88
CA SER A 166 -2.76 9.70 7.21
C SER A 166 -4.05 9.81 6.39
N ASN A 167 -4.39 8.76 5.63
CA ASN A 167 -5.59 8.77 4.79
C ASN A 167 -6.87 8.65 5.62
N ILE A 168 -6.90 7.75 6.59
CA ILE A 168 -8.04 7.54 7.51
C ILE A 168 -8.32 8.83 8.29
N GLY A 169 -7.29 9.44 8.89
CA GLY A 169 -7.45 10.66 9.68
C GLY A 169 -7.95 11.88 8.89
N LEU A 170 -7.86 11.84 7.55
CA LEU A 170 -8.32 12.90 6.66
C LEU A 170 -9.57 12.51 5.84
N ASN A 171 -10.19 11.38 6.16
CA ASN A 171 -11.33 10.81 5.46
C ASN A 171 -11.10 10.60 3.95
N ILE A 172 -9.87 10.21 3.59
CA ILE A 172 -9.49 10.00 2.18
C ILE A 172 -9.87 8.58 1.75
N HIS A 173 -10.83 8.52 0.83
CA HIS A 173 -11.36 7.30 0.26
C HIS A 173 -10.65 6.89 -1.05
N SER A 174 -11.12 5.81 -1.67
CA SER A 174 -10.66 5.31 -2.97
C SER A 174 -10.64 6.40 -4.03
N ASP A 175 -9.61 6.38 -4.89
CA ASP A 175 -9.50 7.25 -6.05
C ASP A 175 -9.91 6.55 -7.36
N MET A 176 -10.39 5.31 -7.27
CA MET A 176 -10.70 4.42 -8.39
C MET A 176 -9.48 4.10 -9.27
N LEU A 177 -8.29 4.06 -8.66
CA LEU A 177 -7.01 3.78 -9.34
C LEU A 177 -6.94 2.34 -9.86
N CYS A 178 -7.58 1.40 -9.17
CA CYS A 178 -7.73 0.01 -9.62
C CYS A 178 -8.48 -0.05 -10.96
N ASP A 179 -9.59 0.66 -11.09
CA ASP A 179 -10.39 0.67 -12.32
C ASP A 179 -9.64 1.36 -13.47
N ILE A 180 -8.94 2.46 -13.19
CA ILE A 180 -8.06 3.13 -14.16
C ILE A 180 -6.98 2.16 -14.66
N ALA A 181 -6.39 1.35 -13.77
CA ALA A 181 -5.38 0.36 -14.15
C ALA A 181 -5.97 -0.76 -15.02
N LYS A 182 -7.16 -1.27 -14.71
CA LYS A 182 -7.88 -2.26 -15.54
C LYS A 182 -8.15 -1.71 -16.95
N MET A 183 -8.69 -0.49 -17.04
CA MET A 183 -8.98 0.15 -18.33
C MET A 183 -7.73 0.30 -19.20
N ARG A 184 -6.61 0.74 -18.61
CA ARG A 184 -5.33 0.88 -19.33
C ARG A 184 -4.80 -0.46 -19.83
N LYS A 185 -4.86 -1.51 -18.99
CA LYS A 185 -4.38 -2.84 -19.38
C LYS A 185 -5.17 -3.41 -20.56
N ASN A 186 -6.49 -3.21 -20.58
CA ASN A 186 -7.35 -3.65 -21.67
C ASN A 186 -7.14 -2.87 -22.98
N GLN A 187 -6.58 -1.66 -22.95
CA GLN A 187 -6.25 -0.89 -24.15
C GLN A 187 -4.91 -1.27 -24.78
N THR A 188 -4.05 -1.95 -24.01
CA THR A 188 -2.71 -2.36 -24.43
C THR A 188 -2.59 -3.86 -24.75
N ALA A 189 -3.65 -4.63 -24.46
CA ALA A 189 -3.77 -6.05 -24.76
C ALA A 189 -4.45 -6.24 -26.13
#